data_AF-G0N895-F1
#
_entry.id   AF-G0N895-F1
#
_cell.length_a   1.000
_cell.length_b   1.000
_cell.length_c   1.000
_cell.angle_alpha   90.00
_cell.angle_beta   90.00
_cell.angle_gamma   90.00
#
_symmetry.space_group_name_H-M   'P 1'
#
loop_
_entity.id
_entity.type
_entity.pdbx_description
1 polymer ?
#
loop_
_entity_poly.entity_id
_entity_poly.type
_entity_poly.pdbx_seq_one_letter_code
_entity_poly.pdbx_strand_id
1 'polypeptide(L)'
;MDVYKDNILDGMIYTFHFQHFPAAAAHLMLTQMIGSQACTLQYVQGIYKRIEDKKFSLTKPHLLDMPDHILENVVKELDEESRTIVRKTCKKLRALADNHPRRLEKLNVYFNETKKSVSLHFNGLAVHYIKKEGGCLVEFSLSHRFSATKSIMKRSKFIEGEMKQLATQDLKTILINPKLEIGELEIEKEDGREFYPEFKEFAEMLPTLDHKLHIEHFNWRKLLENKNLNQIIMYDNHGYYPVQKLRDILSPFQSHSDPGWAEFNYPNSNKKLMIRVYPHTIWFKGPCFKPHEERDGMMDFEDDDEEDWSDSEDESEEEVTDEEETSEEESDVEESDADDN
;
A
#
# COMPACT_ATOMS: atom_id res chain seq x y z
N MET A 1 -38.34 -30.23 26.90
CA MET A 1 -38.46 -28.77 27.10
C MET A 1 -38.01 -28.15 25.80
N ASP A 2 -38.93 -27.62 25.02
CA ASP A 2 -38.58 -26.99 23.75
C ASP A 2 -38.03 -25.60 24.03
N VAL A 3 -36.75 -25.41 23.72
CA VAL A 3 -36.09 -24.12 23.83
C VAL A 3 -36.59 -23.26 22.67
N TYR A 4 -37.65 -22.49 22.94
CA TYR A 4 -38.11 -21.44 22.03
C TYR A 4 -36.93 -20.50 21.76
N LYS A 5 -36.64 -20.25 20.48
CA LYS A 5 -35.60 -19.29 20.08
C LYS A 5 -36.02 -17.91 20.57
N ASP A 6 -35.16 -17.21 21.31
CA ASP A 6 -35.45 -15.93 21.98
C ASP A 6 -36.24 -14.94 21.11
N ASN A 7 -35.86 -14.82 19.83
CA ASN A 7 -36.50 -13.96 18.84
C ASN A 7 -38.04 -14.18 18.69
N ILE A 8 -38.55 -15.39 18.95
CA ILE A 8 -39.99 -15.70 18.85
C ILE A 8 -40.75 -15.10 20.05
N LEU A 9 -40.20 -15.25 21.26
CA LEU A 9 -40.79 -14.69 22.48
C LEU A 9 -40.80 -13.15 22.41
N ASP A 10 -39.70 -12.56 21.98
CA ASP A 10 -39.57 -11.13 21.71
C ASP A 10 -40.60 -10.64 20.67
N GLY A 11 -40.83 -11.42 19.60
CA GLY A 11 -41.87 -11.13 18.60
C GLY A 11 -43.30 -11.17 19.14
N MET A 12 -43.61 -12.14 20.02
CA MET A 12 -44.91 -12.22 20.69
C MET A 12 -45.12 -11.05 21.66
N ILE A 13 -44.12 -10.72 22.48
CA ILE A 13 -44.17 -9.59 23.41
C ILE A 13 -44.35 -8.27 22.65
N TYR A 14 -43.62 -8.06 21.56
CA TYR A 14 -43.79 -6.90 20.67
C TYR A 14 -45.20 -6.83 20.07
N THR A 15 -45.77 -7.96 19.67
CA THR A 15 -47.14 -8.02 19.14
C THR A 15 -48.17 -7.61 20.19
N PHE A 16 -48.05 -8.08 21.43
CA PHE A 16 -48.92 -7.67 22.52
C PHE A 16 -48.77 -6.18 22.86
N HIS A 17 -47.55 -5.64 22.86
CA HIS A 17 -47.30 -4.21 23.03
C HIS A 17 -47.98 -3.38 21.93
N PHE A 18 -47.83 -3.79 20.66
CA PHE A 18 -48.45 -3.13 19.52
C PHE A 18 -49.99 -3.19 19.55
N GLN A 19 -50.56 -4.26 20.12
CA GLN A 19 -51.99 -4.38 20.40
C GLN A 19 -52.45 -3.64 21.67
N HIS A 20 -51.57 -2.85 22.30
CA HIS A 20 -51.82 -2.08 23.53
C HIS A 20 -52.24 -2.93 24.75
N PHE A 21 -51.82 -4.21 24.81
CA PHE A 21 -52.03 -5.02 26.00
C PHE A 21 -51.13 -4.54 27.14
N PRO A 22 -51.63 -4.39 28.38
CA PRO A 22 -50.78 -4.16 29.54
C PRO A 22 -49.78 -5.30 29.73
N ALA A 23 -48.53 -5.00 30.14
CA ALA A 23 -47.47 -5.99 30.30
C ALA A 23 -47.87 -7.19 31.21
N ALA A 24 -48.70 -6.95 32.24
CA ALA A 24 -49.23 -7.99 33.10
C ALA A 24 -50.20 -8.95 32.38
N ALA A 25 -51.04 -8.44 31.48
CA ALA A 25 -51.94 -9.24 30.65
C ALA A 25 -51.17 -10.03 29.59
N ALA A 26 -50.19 -9.40 28.94
CA ALA A 26 -49.29 -10.06 27.98
C ALA A 26 -48.50 -11.21 28.64
N HIS A 27 -47.93 -10.99 29.83
CA HIS A 27 -47.28 -12.04 30.62
C HIS A 27 -48.21 -13.21 30.95
N LEU A 28 -49.47 -12.93 31.31
CA LEU A 28 -50.45 -13.96 31.66
C LEU A 28 -50.84 -14.80 30.43
N MET A 29 -51.03 -14.17 29.27
CA MET A 29 -51.24 -14.86 27.99
C MET A 29 -50.03 -15.70 27.58
N LEU A 30 -48.81 -15.16 27.67
CA LEU A 30 -47.58 -15.92 27.40
C LEU A 30 -47.45 -17.12 28.34
N THR A 31 -47.69 -16.94 29.64
CA THR A 31 -47.69 -18.03 30.63
C THR A 31 -48.66 -19.16 30.25
N GLN A 32 -49.84 -18.83 29.70
CA GLN A 32 -50.81 -19.81 29.22
C GLN A 32 -50.36 -20.51 27.91
N MET A 33 -49.68 -19.79 27.01
CA MET A 33 -49.28 -20.31 25.70
C MET A 33 -48.01 -21.17 25.72
N ILE A 34 -47.01 -20.82 26.54
CA ILE A 34 -45.68 -21.47 26.56
C ILE A 34 -45.23 -21.99 27.93
N GLY A 35 -46.07 -21.84 28.96
CA GLY A 35 -45.80 -22.33 30.31
C GLY A 35 -45.02 -21.35 31.19
N SER A 36 -45.21 -21.45 32.51
CA SER A 36 -44.74 -20.48 33.51
C SER A 36 -43.22 -20.42 33.74
N GLN A 37 -42.44 -21.33 33.15
CA GLN A 37 -40.98 -21.35 33.30
C GLN A 37 -40.26 -20.59 32.18
N ALA A 38 -40.93 -20.24 31.08
CA ALA A 38 -40.28 -19.70 29.88
C ALA A 38 -40.20 -18.16 29.81
N CYS A 39 -41.05 -17.44 30.56
CA CYS A 39 -41.13 -15.97 30.48
C CYS A 39 -41.60 -15.38 31.82
N THR A 40 -40.88 -14.39 32.36
CA THR A 40 -41.23 -13.71 33.61
C THR A 40 -41.86 -12.34 33.35
N LEU A 41 -42.68 -11.85 34.28
CA LEU A 41 -43.29 -10.51 34.16
C LEU A 41 -42.23 -9.41 34.01
N GLN A 42 -41.11 -9.52 34.74
CA GLN A 42 -40.00 -8.58 34.69
C GLN A 42 -39.32 -8.57 33.31
N TYR A 43 -39.25 -9.72 32.63
CA TYR A 43 -38.76 -9.79 31.24
C TYR A 43 -39.70 -9.04 30.28
N VAL A 44 -41.01 -9.31 30.34
CA VAL A 44 -42.02 -8.62 29.52
C VAL A 44 -41.98 -7.10 29.73
N GLN A 45 -41.91 -6.65 30.99
CA GLN A 45 -41.78 -5.23 31.33
C GLN A 45 -40.48 -4.62 30.80
N GLY A 46 -39.36 -5.35 30.86
CA GLY A 46 -38.07 -4.93 30.31
C GLY A 46 -38.11 -4.74 28.78
N ILE A 47 -38.78 -5.64 28.06
CA ILE A 47 -38.98 -5.52 26.62
C ILE A 47 -39.90 -4.33 26.29
N TYR A 48 -41.04 -4.18 26.97
CA TYR A 48 -41.96 -3.05 26.80
C TYR A 48 -41.23 -1.71 26.94
N LYS A 49 -40.49 -1.53 28.04
CA LYS A 49 -39.68 -0.32 28.26
C LYS A 49 -38.67 -0.08 27.14
N ARG A 50 -38.03 -1.13 26.62
CA ARG A 50 -37.10 -1.01 25.47
C ARG A 50 -37.82 -0.59 24.18
N ILE A 51 -39.07 -0.98 23.97
CA ILE A 51 -39.89 -0.54 22.83
C ILE A 51 -40.23 0.95 22.97
N GLU A 52 -40.71 1.37 24.14
CA GLU A 52 -41.01 2.77 24.46
C GLU A 52 -39.78 3.68 24.33
N ASP A 53 -38.62 3.24 24.84
CA ASP A 53 -37.31 3.90 24.72
C ASP A 53 -36.76 3.92 23.27
N LYS A 54 -37.41 3.24 22.31
CA LYS A 54 -36.92 3.00 20.93
C LYS A 54 -35.55 2.26 20.87
N LYS A 55 -35.27 1.43 21.88
CA LYS A 55 -34.06 0.59 22.05
C LYS A 55 -34.32 -0.92 21.85
N PHE A 56 -35.48 -1.24 21.28
CA PHE A 56 -35.86 -2.60 20.91
C PHE A 56 -35.89 -2.74 19.38
N SER A 57 -35.35 -3.85 18.89
CA SER A 57 -35.49 -4.27 17.50
C SER A 57 -35.70 -5.79 17.47
N LEU A 58 -36.61 -6.24 16.60
CA LEU A 58 -36.80 -7.66 16.30
C LEU A 58 -35.67 -8.22 15.41
N THR A 59 -34.97 -7.35 14.68
CA THR A 59 -33.76 -7.71 13.95
C THR A 59 -32.54 -7.52 14.86
N LYS A 60 -31.70 -8.54 14.95
CA LYS A 60 -30.36 -8.39 15.53
C LYS A 60 -29.55 -7.48 14.59
N PRO A 61 -28.84 -6.45 15.09
CA PRO A 61 -28.05 -5.57 14.25
C PRO A 61 -26.97 -6.39 13.53
N HIS A 62 -26.92 -6.26 12.21
CA HIS A 62 -25.90 -6.88 11.38
C HIS A 62 -24.71 -5.94 11.22
N LEU A 63 -23.50 -6.48 10.98
CA LEU A 63 -22.28 -5.67 10.81
C LEU A 63 -22.46 -4.58 9.73
N LEU A 64 -23.18 -4.91 8.66
CA LEU A 64 -23.40 -4.02 7.51
C LEU A 64 -24.39 -2.87 7.78
N ASP A 65 -25.15 -2.96 8.88
CA ASP A 65 -26.09 -1.93 9.34
C ASP A 65 -25.37 -0.78 10.08
N MET A 66 -24.07 -0.94 10.38
CA MET A 66 -23.25 0.13 10.93
C MET A 66 -23.03 1.24 9.90
N PRO A 67 -22.92 2.51 10.34
CA PRO A 67 -22.54 3.63 9.48
C PRO A 67 -21.23 3.39 8.75
N ASP A 68 -21.12 3.89 7.53
CA ASP A 68 -19.97 3.60 6.66
C ASP A 68 -18.63 4.06 7.26
N HIS A 69 -18.59 5.20 7.95
CA HIS A 69 -17.38 5.67 8.66
C HIS A 69 -16.90 4.71 9.77
N ILE A 70 -17.79 3.94 10.41
CA ILE A 70 -17.40 2.91 11.38
C ILE A 70 -16.82 1.70 10.64
N LEU A 71 -17.39 1.32 9.50
CA LEU A 71 -16.88 0.23 8.67
C LEU A 71 -15.53 0.59 8.02
N GLU A 72 -15.32 1.84 7.64
CA GLU A 72 -14.03 2.37 7.18
C GLU A 72 -12.97 2.30 8.27
N ASN A 73 -13.30 2.72 9.50
CA ASN A 73 -12.40 2.56 10.66
C ASN A 73 -12.09 1.09 10.93
N VAL A 74 -13.06 0.17 10.82
CA VAL A 74 -12.76 -1.26 10.94
C VAL A 74 -11.77 -1.70 9.86
N VAL A 75 -11.99 -1.34 8.59
CA VAL A 75 -11.11 -1.69 7.46
C VAL A 75 -9.70 -1.10 7.57
N LYS A 76 -9.58 0.09 8.18
CA LYS A 76 -8.30 0.76 8.46
C LYS A 76 -7.39 -0.05 9.39
N GLU A 77 -7.97 -0.63 10.43
CA GLU A 77 -7.25 -1.35 11.49
C GLU A 77 -7.05 -2.85 11.16
N LEU A 78 -7.41 -3.32 9.95
CA LEU A 78 -7.18 -4.70 9.52
C LEU A 78 -5.75 -4.90 8.99
N ASP A 79 -5.14 -6.02 9.38
CA ASP A 79 -3.99 -6.58 8.67
C ASP A 79 -4.34 -7.07 7.25
N GLU A 80 -3.32 -7.38 6.46
CA GLU A 80 -3.46 -7.68 5.03
C GLU A 80 -4.18 -9.00 4.73
N GLU A 81 -4.06 -10.00 5.62
CA GLU A 81 -4.79 -11.26 5.49
C GLU A 81 -6.28 -11.01 5.79
N SER A 82 -6.57 -10.33 6.89
CA SER A 82 -7.91 -9.96 7.34
C SER A 82 -8.63 -9.06 6.34
N ARG A 83 -7.94 -8.07 5.77
CA ARG A 83 -8.47 -7.20 4.71
C ARG A 83 -8.79 -8.00 3.45
N THR A 84 -7.92 -8.95 3.08
CA THR A 84 -8.17 -9.88 1.96
C THR A 84 -9.38 -10.79 2.21
N ILE A 85 -9.60 -11.22 3.46
CA ILE A 85 -10.79 -11.99 3.86
C ILE A 85 -12.05 -11.12 3.77
N VAL A 86 -12.04 -9.93 4.38
CA VAL A 86 -13.16 -8.98 4.39
C VAL A 86 -13.58 -8.61 2.96
N ARG A 87 -12.62 -8.36 2.06
CA ARG A 87 -12.84 -8.11 0.63
C ARG A 87 -13.60 -9.24 -0.11
N LYS A 88 -13.48 -10.48 0.36
CA LYS A 88 -14.14 -11.66 -0.23
C LYS A 88 -15.58 -11.85 0.26
N THR A 89 -15.96 -11.29 1.41
CA THR A 89 -17.27 -11.53 2.05
C THR A 89 -18.49 -11.01 1.25
N CYS A 90 -18.55 -9.71 0.92
CA CYS A 90 -19.70 -9.11 0.23
C CYS A 90 -19.30 -7.88 -0.60
N LYS A 91 -20.22 -7.38 -1.45
CA LYS A 91 -19.97 -6.22 -2.32
C LYS A 91 -19.65 -4.93 -1.54
N LYS A 92 -20.34 -4.65 -0.43
CA LYS A 92 -20.12 -3.45 0.41
C LYS A 92 -18.73 -3.46 1.04
N LEU A 93 -18.37 -4.57 1.71
CA LEU A 93 -17.06 -4.73 2.35
C LEU A 93 -15.90 -4.79 1.34
N ARG A 94 -16.14 -5.30 0.12
CA ARG A 94 -15.19 -5.20 -0.99
C ARG A 94 -14.93 -3.76 -1.42
N ALA A 95 -15.99 -2.98 -1.66
CA ALA A 95 -15.86 -1.58 -2.04
C ALA A 95 -15.12 -0.76 -0.96
N LEU A 96 -15.36 -1.04 0.32
CA LEU A 96 -14.62 -0.42 1.43
C LEU A 96 -13.14 -0.85 1.44
N ALA A 97 -12.84 -2.14 1.35
CA ALA A 97 -11.46 -2.64 1.30
C ALA A 97 -10.67 -2.10 0.10
N ASP A 98 -11.32 -1.93 -1.05
CA ASP A 98 -10.71 -1.52 -2.33
C ASP A 98 -10.56 0.00 -2.47
N ASN A 99 -11.33 0.82 -1.74
CA ASN A 99 -11.29 2.30 -1.83
C ASN A 99 -10.78 3.02 -0.58
N HIS A 100 -10.51 2.29 0.51
CA HIS A 100 -9.94 2.88 1.72
C HIS A 100 -8.43 3.12 1.52
N PRO A 101 -7.88 4.32 1.84
CA PRO A 101 -6.47 4.63 1.69
C PRO A 101 -5.56 3.56 2.30
N ARG A 102 -4.42 3.30 1.67
CA ARG A 102 -3.45 2.31 2.14
C ARG A 102 -2.06 2.67 1.69
N ARG A 103 -1.11 2.61 2.62
CA ARG A 103 0.31 2.75 2.35
C ARG A 103 1.00 1.40 2.51
N LEU A 104 1.75 0.98 1.49
CA LEU A 104 2.73 -0.09 1.57
C LEU A 104 4.08 0.56 1.81
N GLU A 105 4.77 0.22 2.90
CA GLU A 105 6.15 0.72 3.09
C GLU A 105 7.07 0.16 2.00
N LYS A 106 6.95 -1.14 1.73
CA LYS A 106 7.66 -1.85 0.67
C LYS A 106 6.78 -2.94 0.05
N LEU A 107 6.87 -3.08 -1.26
CA LEU A 107 6.34 -4.19 -2.06
C LEU A 107 7.50 -4.74 -2.90
N ASN A 108 7.96 -5.96 -2.58
CA ASN A 108 8.98 -6.67 -3.36
C ASN A 108 8.32 -7.86 -4.08
N VAL A 109 8.61 -7.99 -5.38
CA VAL A 109 8.17 -9.07 -6.26
C VAL A 109 9.41 -9.84 -6.73
N TYR A 110 9.62 -11.04 -6.17
CA TYR A 110 10.84 -11.83 -6.38
C TYR A 110 10.60 -13.07 -7.23
N PHE A 111 11.38 -13.21 -8.31
CA PHE A 111 11.35 -14.33 -9.24
C PHE A 111 12.49 -15.32 -8.98
N ASN A 112 12.13 -16.60 -8.88
CA ASN A 112 13.07 -17.67 -8.65
C ASN A 112 12.84 -18.78 -9.69
N GLU A 113 13.66 -18.79 -10.74
CA GLU A 113 13.55 -19.79 -11.81
C GLU A 113 13.96 -21.19 -11.34
N THR A 114 15.02 -21.28 -10.53
CA THR A 114 15.59 -22.56 -10.06
C THR A 114 14.55 -23.37 -9.29
N LYS A 115 13.78 -22.70 -8.42
CA LYS A 115 12.68 -23.30 -7.63
C LYS A 115 11.33 -23.21 -8.34
N LYS A 116 11.27 -22.57 -9.51
CA LYS A 116 10.06 -22.26 -10.29
C LYS A 116 9.00 -21.65 -9.37
N SER A 117 9.33 -20.51 -8.75
CA SER A 117 8.47 -19.80 -7.82
C SER A 117 8.47 -18.28 -7.99
N VAL A 118 7.33 -17.64 -7.71
CA VAL A 118 7.19 -16.19 -7.53
C VAL A 118 6.94 -15.92 -6.05
N SER A 119 7.50 -14.86 -5.49
CA SER A 119 7.25 -14.43 -4.11
C SER A 119 6.81 -12.97 -4.06
N LEU A 120 5.74 -12.68 -3.32
CA LEU A 120 5.25 -11.33 -3.05
C LEU A 120 5.50 -11.00 -1.58
N HIS A 121 6.22 -9.93 -1.31
CA HIS A 121 6.59 -9.50 0.05
C HIS A 121 6.10 -8.07 0.29
N PHE A 122 5.21 -7.87 1.26
CA PHE A 122 4.68 -6.54 1.61
C PHE A 122 4.11 -6.51 3.03
N ASN A 123 4.30 -5.40 3.74
CA ASN A 123 3.75 -5.15 5.10
C ASN A 123 3.88 -6.32 6.10
N GLY A 124 4.99 -7.08 6.04
CA GLY A 124 5.25 -8.24 6.90
C GLY A 124 4.57 -9.56 6.48
N LEU A 125 3.84 -9.57 5.37
CA LEU A 125 3.32 -10.77 4.72
C LEU A 125 4.23 -11.17 3.55
N ALA A 126 4.52 -12.47 3.45
CA ALA A 126 5.21 -13.08 2.31
C ALA A 126 4.35 -14.22 1.73
N VAL A 127 4.04 -14.14 0.43
CA VAL A 127 3.26 -15.14 -0.29
C VAL A 127 4.10 -15.76 -1.40
N HIS A 128 4.35 -17.06 -1.31
CA HIS A 128 5.16 -17.82 -2.25
C HIS A 128 4.27 -18.71 -3.13
N TYR A 129 4.34 -18.51 -4.44
CA TYR A 129 3.67 -19.30 -5.47
C TYR A 129 4.71 -20.25 -6.04
N ILE A 130 4.60 -21.55 -5.80
CA ILE A 130 5.59 -22.56 -6.19
C ILE A 130 4.95 -23.52 -7.19
N LYS A 131 5.50 -23.60 -8.40
CA LYS A 131 5.01 -24.50 -9.45
C LYS A 131 5.14 -25.96 -9.01
N LYS A 132 4.06 -26.73 -9.16
CA LYS A 132 3.98 -28.17 -8.92
C LYS A 132 3.35 -28.86 -10.13
N GLU A 133 3.38 -30.19 -10.12
CA GLU A 133 2.60 -30.96 -11.09
C GLU A 133 1.11 -30.74 -10.84
N GLY A 134 0.33 -30.50 -11.90
CA GLY A 134 -1.10 -30.21 -11.82
C GLY A 134 -1.50 -28.80 -11.33
N GLY A 135 -0.56 -27.93 -10.92
CA GLY A 135 -0.92 -26.59 -10.44
C GLY A 135 0.17 -25.86 -9.65
N CYS A 136 -0.27 -25.09 -8.65
CA CYS A 136 0.57 -24.21 -7.84
C CYS A 136 0.34 -24.46 -6.35
N LEU A 137 1.44 -24.65 -5.61
CA LEU A 137 1.43 -24.60 -4.15
C LEU A 137 1.62 -23.15 -3.72
N VAL A 138 0.64 -22.59 -3.01
CA VAL A 138 0.73 -21.23 -2.46
C VAL A 138 0.97 -21.31 -0.95
N GLU A 139 2.13 -20.84 -0.50
CA GLU A 139 2.51 -20.74 0.91
C GLU A 139 2.42 -19.28 1.39
N PHE A 140 1.76 -19.06 2.53
CA PHE A 140 1.68 -17.79 3.23
C PHE A 140 2.57 -17.87 4.46
N SER A 141 3.41 -16.86 4.65
CA SER A 141 4.24 -16.72 5.83
C SER A 141 4.24 -15.29 6.36
N LEU A 142 4.18 -15.15 7.68
CA LEU A 142 4.38 -13.88 8.35
C LEU A 142 5.88 -13.69 8.57
N SER A 143 6.45 -12.67 7.92
CA SER A 143 7.82 -12.21 8.12
C SER A 143 7.81 -10.99 9.06
N HIS A 144 8.16 -11.19 10.33
CA HIS A 144 8.50 -10.05 11.18
C HIS A 144 9.72 -9.30 10.60
N ARG A 145 9.68 -7.96 10.67
CA ARG A 145 10.63 -7.03 10.01
C ARG A 145 12.13 -7.25 10.31
N PHE A 146 12.51 -8.12 11.25
CA PHE A 146 13.89 -8.24 11.75
C PHE A 146 14.39 -9.66 12.03
N SER A 147 13.80 -10.73 11.47
CA SER A 147 14.41 -12.06 11.63
C SER A 147 14.12 -13.07 10.51
N ALA A 148 15.19 -13.45 9.79
CA ALA A 148 15.16 -14.49 8.76
C ALA A 148 15.02 -15.93 9.31
N THR A 149 14.95 -16.14 10.64
CA THR A 149 15.09 -17.48 11.24
C THR A 149 13.81 -18.07 11.83
N LYS A 150 12.70 -17.32 11.97
CA LYS A 150 11.40 -17.88 12.41
C LYS A 150 10.20 -17.28 11.66
N SER A 151 9.82 -17.93 10.56
CA SER A 151 8.45 -17.84 10.03
C SER A 151 7.50 -18.55 11.00
N ILE A 152 6.70 -17.80 11.75
CA ILE A 152 5.90 -18.32 12.89
C ILE A 152 4.65 -19.09 12.44
N MET A 153 4.13 -18.80 11.24
CA MET A 153 2.96 -19.48 10.69
C MET A 153 3.16 -19.74 9.20
N LYS A 154 3.08 -21.01 8.78
CA LYS A 154 2.99 -21.41 7.38
C LYS A 154 1.60 -21.97 7.11
N ARG A 155 0.74 -21.18 6.46
CA ARG A 155 -0.48 -21.71 5.82
C ARG A 155 -0.14 -22.06 4.39
N SER A 156 -0.52 -23.24 3.91
CA SER A 156 -0.31 -23.64 2.52
C SER A 156 -1.59 -24.18 1.91
N LYS A 157 -1.78 -23.94 0.62
CA LYS A 157 -2.88 -24.50 -0.18
C LYS A 157 -2.40 -24.83 -1.58
N PHE A 158 -2.93 -25.91 -2.14
CA PHE A 158 -2.78 -26.20 -3.57
C PHE A 158 -3.90 -25.51 -4.35
N ILE A 159 -3.57 -24.95 -5.50
CA ILE A 159 -4.51 -24.32 -6.43
C ILE A 159 -4.21 -24.83 -7.83
N GLU A 160 -5.25 -25.29 -8.54
CA GLU A 160 -5.18 -25.55 -9.98
C GLU A 160 -5.00 -24.22 -10.72
N GLY A 161 -3.92 -24.10 -11.50
CA GLY A 161 -3.61 -22.88 -12.23
C GLY A 161 -2.12 -22.69 -12.49
N GLU A 162 -1.80 -21.74 -13.36
CA GLU A 162 -0.43 -21.34 -13.65
C GLU A 162 0.06 -20.35 -12.57
N MET A 163 1.31 -20.54 -12.13
CA MET A 163 1.90 -19.84 -10.99
C MET A 163 2.06 -18.33 -11.21
N LYS A 164 2.54 -17.89 -12.37
CA LYS A 164 2.69 -16.47 -12.73
C LYS A 164 1.32 -15.80 -12.86
N GLN A 165 0.33 -16.50 -13.41
CA GLN A 165 -1.06 -16.00 -13.48
C GLN A 165 -1.66 -15.77 -12.10
N LEU A 166 -1.51 -16.72 -11.17
CA LEU A 166 -1.99 -16.59 -9.79
C LEU A 166 -1.30 -15.44 -9.05
N ALA A 167 0.03 -15.33 -9.15
CA ALA A 167 0.79 -14.23 -8.57
C ALA A 167 0.38 -12.87 -9.17
N THR A 168 0.18 -12.78 -10.49
CA THR A 168 -0.29 -11.58 -11.18
C THR A 168 -1.72 -11.21 -10.76
N GLN A 169 -2.59 -12.19 -10.56
CA GLN A 169 -3.96 -11.95 -10.10
C GLN A 169 -3.97 -11.36 -8.70
N ASP A 170 -3.27 -11.95 -7.74
CA ASP A 170 -3.20 -11.43 -6.37
C ASP A 170 -2.49 -10.06 -6.33
N LEU A 171 -1.43 -9.86 -7.12
CA LEU A 171 -0.78 -8.55 -7.28
C LEU A 171 -1.73 -7.50 -7.88
N LYS A 172 -2.56 -7.85 -8.87
CA LYS A 172 -3.66 -6.99 -9.35
C LYS A 172 -4.65 -6.67 -8.24
N THR A 173 -4.96 -7.60 -7.34
CA THR A 173 -5.87 -7.31 -6.21
C THR A 173 -5.31 -6.33 -5.19
N ILE A 174 -3.98 -6.20 -5.10
CA ILE A 174 -3.31 -5.17 -4.29
C ILE A 174 -3.39 -3.84 -5.03
N LEU A 175 -2.98 -3.83 -6.30
CA LEU A 175 -2.82 -2.65 -7.15
C LEU A 175 -4.12 -2.07 -7.71
N ILE A 176 -5.29 -2.66 -7.43
CA ILE A 176 -6.59 -2.13 -7.88
C ILE A 176 -7.12 -0.98 -7.01
N ASN A 177 -6.49 -0.68 -5.87
CA ASN A 177 -6.92 0.39 -4.98
C ASN A 177 -6.38 1.75 -5.48
N PRO A 178 -7.24 2.69 -5.92
CA PRO A 178 -6.81 3.98 -6.47
C PRO A 178 -6.22 4.95 -5.44
N LYS A 179 -6.26 4.59 -4.15
CA LYS A 179 -5.63 5.31 -3.02
C LYS A 179 -4.51 4.47 -2.39
N LEU A 180 -3.88 3.61 -3.18
CA LEU A 180 -2.67 2.89 -2.78
C LEU A 180 -1.44 3.76 -3.01
N GLU A 181 -0.73 4.02 -1.91
CA GLU A 181 0.63 4.56 -1.92
C GLU A 181 1.62 3.42 -1.70
N ILE A 182 2.74 3.43 -2.43
CA ILE A 182 3.84 2.48 -2.25
C ILE A 182 5.11 3.29 -2.00
N GLY A 183 5.73 3.11 -0.84
CA GLY A 183 7.03 3.70 -0.52
C GLY A 183 8.09 3.13 -1.46
N GLU A 184 8.44 1.86 -1.30
CA GLU A 184 9.37 1.17 -2.22
C GLU A 184 8.67 0.07 -3.03
N LEU A 185 8.75 0.13 -4.37
CA LEU A 185 8.44 -1.01 -5.25
C LEU A 185 9.74 -1.58 -5.83
N GLU A 186 9.98 -2.85 -5.55
CA GLU A 186 11.17 -3.58 -5.99
C GLU A 186 10.78 -4.85 -6.75
N ILE A 187 11.47 -5.13 -7.87
CA ILE A 187 11.20 -6.31 -8.70
C ILE A 187 12.53 -7.01 -8.96
N GLU A 188 12.67 -8.23 -8.44
CA GLU A 188 13.96 -8.92 -8.30
C GLU A 188 13.96 -10.34 -8.89
N LYS A 189 15.17 -10.87 -9.13
CA LYS A 189 15.41 -12.26 -9.52
C LYS A 189 16.54 -12.88 -8.70
N GLU A 190 16.49 -14.20 -8.48
CA GLU A 190 17.46 -14.99 -7.69
C GLU A 190 18.95 -14.77 -8.02
N ASP A 191 19.29 -14.47 -9.27
CA ASP A 191 20.67 -14.27 -9.74
C ASP A 191 21.09 -12.79 -9.81
N GLY A 192 20.23 -11.86 -9.38
CA GLY A 192 20.41 -10.41 -9.49
C GLY A 192 20.52 -9.90 -10.93
N ARG A 193 20.14 -10.70 -11.93
CA ARG A 193 20.35 -10.41 -13.35
C ARG A 193 19.06 -10.51 -14.16
N GLU A 194 19.02 -9.63 -15.17
CA GLU A 194 18.03 -9.59 -16.25
C GLU A 194 16.59 -9.14 -15.89
N PHE A 195 16.10 -8.20 -16.69
CA PHE A 195 14.70 -7.81 -16.78
C PHE A 195 13.97 -8.81 -17.67
N TYR A 196 12.91 -9.44 -17.17
CA TYR A 196 12.32 -10.60 -17.84
C TYR A 196 11.23 -10.26 -18.86
N PRO A 197 11.27 -10.82 -20.08
CA PRO A 197 10.13 -10.80 -21.01
C PRO A 197 8.98 -11.73 -20.58
N GLU A 198 9.12 -12.42 -19.45
CA GLU A 198 8.23 -13.50 -19.01
C GLU A 198 7.50 -13.24 -17.69
N PHE A 199 7.55 -12.01 -17.15
CA PHE A 199 6.46 -11.52 -16.30
C PHE A 199 5.64 -10.51 -17.09
N LYS A 200 5.40 -10.88 -18.35
CA LYS A 200 4.63 -10.13 -19.34
C LYS A 200 3.22 -9.87 -18.80
N GLU A 201 2.67 -10.84 -18.08
CA GLU A 201 1.38 -10.80 -17.42
C GLU A 201 1.24 -9.59 -16.49
N PHE A 202 2.29 -9.20 -15.77
CA PHE A 202 2.28 -8.00 -14.93
C PHE A 202 2.37 -6.71 -15.76
N ALA A 203 3.29 -6.67 -16.74
CA ALA A 203 3.41 -5.53 -17.65
C ALA A 203 2.14 -5.30 -18.48
N GLU A 204 1.42 -6.36 -18.85
CA GLU A 204 0.12 -6.35 -19.51
C GLU A 204 -1.03 -6.03 -18.55
N MET A 205 -0.89 -6.34 -17.26
CA MET A 205 -1.86 -6.02 -16.23
C MET A 205 -1.85 -4.54 -15.86
N LEU A 206 -0.69 -3.87 -15.84
CA LEU A 206 -0.60 -2.45 -15.45
C LEU A 206 -1.50 -1.52 -16.29
N PRO A 207 -1.57 -1.62 -17.64
CA PRO A 207 -2.55 -0.89 -18.46
C PRO A 207 -4.03 -1.21 -18.20
N THR A 208 -4.34 -2.26 -17.44
CA THR A 208 -5.71 -2.63 -17.06
C THR A 208 -6.16 -2.06 -15.71
N LEU A 209 -5.33 -1.21 -15.10
CA LEU A 209 -5.70 -0.36 -13.97
C LEU A 209 -6.37 0.91 -14.52
N ASP A 210 -7.46 1.33 -13.88
CA ASP A 210 -8.26 2.51 -14.24
C ASP A 210 -7.73 3.81 -13.61
N HIS A 211 -6.59 3.74 -12.93
CA HIS A 211 -5.95 4.82 -12.19
C HIS A 211 -4.43 4.74 -12.28
N LYS A 212 -3.74 5.80 -11.82
CA LYS A 212 -2.28 5.84 -11.71
C LYS A 212 -1.84 5.30 -10.35
N LEU A 213 -0.79 4.48 -10.33
CA LEU A 213 -0.14 4.05 -9.08
C LEU A 213 0.76 5.17 -8.53
N HIS A 214 0.70 5.41 -7.22
CA HIS A 214 1.65 6.29 -6.53
C HIS A 214 2.79 5.43 -5.96
N ILE A 215 4.02 5.69 -6.43
CA ILE A 215 5.23 4.98 -6.02
C ILE A 215 6.33 6.02 -5.75
N GLU A 216 6.83 6.10 -4.51
CA GLU A 216 7.85 7.09 -4.12
C GLU A 216 9.25 6.67 -4.61
N HIS A 217 9.57 5.39 -4.42
CA HIS A 217 10.85 4.79 -4.78
C HIS A 217 10.62 3.54 -5.63
N PHE A 218 10.77 3.69 -6.94
CA PHE A 218 10.82 2.54 -7.84
C PHE A 218 12.27 2.09 -7.99
N ASN A 219 12.60 0.87 -7.56
CA ASN A 219 13.95 0.32 -7.62
C ASN A 219 14.08 -0.59 -8.86
N TRP A 220 14.56 0.01 -9.97
CA TRP A 220 14.60 -0.59 -11.30
C TRP A 220 16.03 -0.69 -11.87
N ARG A 221 16.95 -1.35 -11.16
CA ARG A 221 18.41 -1.38 -11.47
C ARG A 221 18.84 -1.70 -12.92
N LYS A 222 17.95 -2.11 -13.85
CA LYS A 222 18.28 -2.57 -15.21
C LYS A 222 17.37 -2.14 -16.37
N LEU A 223 16.39 -1.23 -16.21
CA LEU A 223 15.56 -0.79 -17.37
C LEU A 223 16.38 0.03 -18.40
N LEU A 224 17.51 0.65 -18.00
CA LEU A 224 18.50 1.24 -18.91
C LEU A 224 19.39 0.20 -19.63
N GLU A 225 19.21 -1.11 -19.36
CA GLU A 225 19.85 -2.21 -20.10
C GLU A 225 18.83 -2.98 -21.00
N ASN A 226 17.55 -2.59 -20.97
CA ASN A 226 16.49 -3.22 -21.77
C ASN A 226 16.62 -2.88 -23.27
N LYS A 227 17.21 -3.80 -24.05
CA LYS A 227 17.33 -3.71 -25.53
C LYS A 227 16.02 -3.46 -26.30
N ASN A 228 14.86 -3.68 -25.69
CA ASN A 228 13.53 -3.45 -26.26
C ASN A 228 12.86 -2.16 -25.76
N LEU A 229 13.53 -1.36 -24.93
CA LEU A 229 13.00 -0.11 -24.41
C LEU A 229 12.62 0.84 -25.55
N ASN A 230 11.34 1.22 -25.59
CA ASN A 230 10.81 2.22 -26.50
C ASN A 230 10.96 3.62 -25.88
N GLN A 231 10.13 3.95 -24.88
CA GLN A 231 10.24 5.19 -24.12
C GLN A 231 9.69 5.05 -22.70
N ILE A 232 10.17 5.90 -21.79
CA ILE A 232 9.63 6.10 -20.43
C ILE A 232 9.55 7.61 -20.19
N ILE A 233 8.47 8.05 -19.54
CA ILE A 233 8.30 9.42 -19.08
C ILE A 233 8.12 9.36 -17.56
N MET A 234 9.02 9.99 -16.82
CA MET A 234 8.96 10.10 -15.36
C MET A 234 8.54 11.52 -15.00
N TYR A 235 7.56 11.65 -14.12
CA TYR A 235 7.04 12.93 -13.67
C TYR A 235 7.59 13.23 -12.28
N ASP A 236 8.19 14.40 -12.09
CA ASP A 236 8.55 14.94 -10.78
C ASP A 236 7.51 15.99 -10.39
N ASN A 237 6.61 15.59 -9.49
CA ASN A 237 5.52 16.42 -9.00
C ASN A 237 5.91 17.25 -7.75
N HIS A 238 7.15 17.18 -7.27
CA HIS A 238 7.52 17.75 -5.98
C HIS A 238 8.16 19.13 -6.04
N GLY A 239 8.38 19.70 -7.24
CA GLY A 239 8.86 21.07 -7.42
C GLY A 239 10.27 21.32 -6.87
N TYR A 240 11.03 20.27 -6.58
CA TYR A 240 12.40 20.38 -6.11
C TYR A 240 13.37 20.60 -7.29
N TYR A 241 14.61 20.97 -6.95
CA TYR A 241 15.67 21.28 -7.90
C TYR A 241 16.47 20.11 -8.55
N PRO A 242 16.25 18.78 -8.34
CA PRO A 242 17.12 17.77 -8.96
C PRO A 242 17.00 17.73 -10.49
N VAL A 243 15.89 18.22 -11.05
CA VAL A 243 15.69 18.40 -12.50
C VAL A 243 16.72 19.35 -13.09
N GLN A 244 16.99 20.50 -12.45
CA GLN A 244 17.95 21.50 -12.95
C GLN A 244 19.39 20.97 -12.83
N LYS A 245 19.76 20.41 -11.66
CA LYS A 245 21.07 19.77 -11.49
C LYS A 245 21.30 18.61 -12.48
N LEU A 246 20.25 17.85 -12.83
CA LEU A 246 20.34 16.83 -13.86
C LEU A 246 20.54 17.44 -15.26
N ARG A 247 19.85 18.54 -15.59
CA ARG A 247 20.07 19.28 -16.84
C ARG A 247 21.53 19.75 -16.97
N ASP A 248 22.12 20.27 -15.89
CA ASP A 248 23.52 20.71 -15.86
C ASP A 248 24.49 19.53 -16.05
N ILE A 249 24.25 18.41 -15.36
CA ILE A 249 25.02 17.16 -15.50
C ILE A 249 24.93 16.58 -16.93
N LEU A 250 23.78 16.77 -17.61
CA LEU A 250 23.54 16.26 -18.95
C LEU A 250 24.04 17.20 -20.07
N SER A 251 24.33 18.47 -19.77
CA SER A 251 24.82 19.47 -20.73
C SER A 251 26.04 19.01 -21.57
N PRO A 252 27.07 18.34 -21.01
CA PRO A 252 28.21 17.84 -21.79
C PRO A 252 27.88 16.71 -22.78
N PHE A 253 26.67 16.13 -22.70
CA PHE A 253 26.26 14.95 -23.46
C PHE A 253 25.17 15.25 -24.50
N GLN A 254 24.90 16.53 -24.80
CA GLN A 254 23.89 16.95 -25.76
C GLN A 254 24.12 16.35 -27.16
N SER A 255 23.02 15.96 -27.81
CA SER A 255 23.02 15.44 -29.17
C SER A 255 23.40 16.53 -30.17
N HIS A 256 24.20 16.15 -31.17
CA HIS A 256 24.51 17.03 -32.29
C HIS A 256 23.31 17.29 -33.24
N SER A 257 22.21 16.52 -33.12
CA SER A 257 21.03 16.66 -33.99
C SER A 257 19.84 17.36 -33.33
N ASP A 258 19.68 17.25 -32.01
CA ASP A 258 18.69 17.98 -31.21
C ASP A 258 19.30 18.28 -29.82
N PRO A 259 19.82 19.50 -29.58
CA PRO A 259 20.47 19.87 -28.32
C PRO A 259 19.59 19.72 -27.08
N GLY A 260 18.27 19.61 -27.23
CA GLY A 260 17.35 19.31 -26.13
C GLY A 260 17.50 17.88 -25.58
N TRP A 261 18.21 16.98 -26.26
CA TRP A 261 18.46 15.60 -25.81
C TRP A 261 19.91 15.37 -25.47
N ALA A 262 20.18 14.70 -24.35
CA ALA A 262 21.47 14.10 -24.07
C ALA A 262 21.53 12.65 -24.60
N GLU A 263 22.62 12.29 -25.27
CA GLU A 263 22.82 11.00 -25.94
C GLU A 263 23.88 10.13 -25.26
N PHE A 264 23.51 8.89 -24.95
CA PHE A 264 24.42 7.90 -24.36
C PHE A 264 24.46 6.64 -25.22
N ASN A 265 25.61 5.96 -25.25
CA ASN A 265 25.68 4.63 -25.86
C ASN A 265 24.90 3.63 -24.99
N TYR A 266 23.95 2.92 -25.58
CA TYR A 266 23.12 1.97 -24.83
C TYR A 266 23.95 0.71 -24.48
N PRO A 267 23.95 0.23 -23.23
CA PRO A 267 24.76 -0.91 -22.82
C PRO A 267 24.56 -2.14 -23.73
N ASN A 268 25.68 -2.74 -24.17
CA ASN A 268 25.70 -3.93 -25.03
C ASN A 268 24.93 -3.76 -26.36
N SER A 269 24.81 -2.53 -26.87
CA SER A 269 24.14 -2.22 -28.14
C SER A 269 24.90 -1.16 -28.93
N ASN A 270 24.69 -1.13 -30.25
CA ASN A 270 25.15 -0.06 -31.13
C ASN A 270 24.17 1.12 -31.20
N LYS A 271 23.12 1.10 -30.37
CA LYS A 271 22.04 2.09 -30.32
C LYS A 271 22.24 3.08 -29.18
N LYS A 272 21.42 4.12 -29.14
CA LYS A 272 21.49 5.19 -28.14
C LYS A 272 20.38 5.07 -27.08
N LEU A 273 20.68 5.54 -25.87
CA LEU A 273 19.71 6.11 -24.95
C LEU A 273 19.67 7.62 -25.22
N MET A 274 18.48 8.21 -25.31
CA MET A 274 18.34 9.67 -25.32
C MET A 274 17.55 10.11 -24.08
N ILE A 275 17.99 11.17 -23.41
CA ILE A 275 17.36 11.72 -22.20
C ILE A 275 17.07 13.21 -22.42
N ARG A 276 15.84 13.66 -22.19
CA ARG A 276 15.46 15.09 -22.17
C ARG A 276 14.81 15.45 -20.84
N VAL A 277 15.12 16.64 -20.34
CA VAL A 277 14.77 17.10 -18.98
C VAL A 277 13.98 18.41 -19.03
N TYR A 278 12.67 18.30 -18.79
CA TYR A 278 11.71 19.38 -18.64
C TYR A 278 11.48 19.70 -17.16
N PRO A 279 10.95 20.90 -16.80
CA PRO A 279 10.80 21.34 -15.40
C PRO A 279 10.15 20.33 -14.44
N HIS A 280 9.20 19.52 -14.91
CA HIS A 280 8.48 18.51 -14.11
C HIS A 280 8.57 17.10 -14.70
N THR A 281 9.45 16.85 -15.66
CA THR A 281 9.42 15.59 -16.43
C THR A 281 10.77 15.21 -17.02
N ILE A 282 11.17 13.95 -16.82
CA ILE A 282 12.35 13.34 -17.46
C ILE A 282 11.87 12.31 -18.49
N TRP A 283 12.21 12.53 -19.76
CA TRP A 283 11.83 11.66 -20.87
C TRP A 283 13.03 10.85 -21.34
N PHE A 284 12.92 9.52 -21.29
CA PHE A 284 13.90 8.57 -21.80
C PHE A 284 13.38 7.95 -23.12
N LYS A 285 14.19 7.97 -24.17
CA LYS A 285 13.97 7.22 -25.42
C LYS A 285 15.04 6.14 -25.53
N GLY A 286 14.61 4.88 -25.64
CA GLY A 286 15.49 3.73 -25.68
C GLY A 286 15.81 3.22 -27.08
N PRO A 287 16.57 2.11 -27.19
CA PRO A 287 17.03 1.52 -28.44
C PRO A 287 15.91 1.11 -29.42
N CYS A 288 14.68 0.90 -28.95
CA CYS A 288 13.54 0.58 -29.81
C CYS A 288 12.59 1.77 -30.01
N PHE A 289 12.98 2.98 -29.58
CA PHE A 289 12.27 4.18 -29.97
C PHE A 289 12.31 4.33 -31.49
N LYS A 290 11.12 4.45 -32.08
CA LYS A 290 10.93 4.93 -33.44
C LYS A 290 10.15 6.22 -33.32
N PRO A 291 10.61 7.34 -33.92
CA PRO A 291 9.74 8.47 -34.14
C PRO A 291 8.55 7.97 -34.93
N HIS A 292 7.37 7.97 -34.32
CA HIS A 292 6.15 7.84 -35.08
C HIS A 292 5.91 9.19 -35.74
N GLU A 293 5.91 9.21 -37.07
CA GLU A 293 5.11 10.19 -37.80
C GLU A 293 3.68 10.10 -37.23
N GLU A 294 3.03 11.24 -37.00
CA GLU A 294 1.78 11.45 -36.25
C GLU A 294 1.88 11.50 -34.71
N ARG A 295 2.33 12.65 -34.18
CA ARG A 295 1.43 13.56 -33.42
C ARG A 295 2.09 14.92 -33.13
N ASP A 296 1.73 15.91 -33.93
CA ASP A 296 1.86 17.34 -33.61
C ASP A 296 0.86 17.69 -32.49
N GLY A 297 1.20 17.33 -31.24
CA GLY A 297 0.24 17.36 -30.14
C GLY A 297 0.81 17.16 -28.73
N MET A 298 2.13 17.19 -28.56
CA MET A 298 2.72 17.67 -27.31
C MET A 298 3.09 19.12 -27.54
N MET A 299 2.56 20.01 -26.69
CA MET A 299 2.81 21.43 -26.74
C MET A 299 4.32 21.71 -26.81
N ASP A 300 4.69 22.59 -27.74
CA ASP A 300 5.84 23.46 -27.54
C ASP A 300 5.55 24.26 -26.26
N PHE A 301 6.09 23.79 -25.13
CA PHE A 301 6.38 24.68 -24.02
C PHE A 301 7.57 25.51 -24.49
N GLU A 302 7.26 26.64 -25.11
CA GLU A 302 8.22 27.72 -25.29
C GLU A 302 8.76 28.09 -23.90
N ASP A 303 10.08 28.29 -23.80
CA ASP A 303 10.74 28.68 -22.55
C ASP A 303 10.40 30.15 -22.22
N ASP A 304 9.20 30.38 -21.70
CA ASP A 304 8.83 31.60 -20.99
C ASP A 304 9.00 31.33 -19.48
N ASP A 305 10.01 31.96 -18.89
CA ASP A 305 10.07 32.48 -17.51
C ASP A 305 11.54 32.85 -17.17
N GLU A 306 12.05 33.94 -17.76
CA GLU A 306 13.13 34.71 -17.13
C GLU A 306 12.53 35.55 -15.99
N GLU A 307 12.36 34.96 -14.80
CA GLU A 307 12.17 35.75 -13.58
C GLU A 307 13.52 36.02 -12.89
N ASP A 308 14.03 37.21 -13.20
CA ASP A 308 15.10 37.91 -12.46
C ASP A 308 14.69 38.12 -11.00
N TRP A 309 15.35 37.39 -10.10
CA TRP A 309 15.29 37.61 -8.65
C TRP A 309 16.62 38.19 -8.19
N SER A 310 16.80 39.48 -8.44
CA SER A 310 17.92 40.28 -7.98
C SER A 310 17.89 40.46 -6.46
N ASP A 311 18.87 39.84 -5.82
CA ASP A 311 19.72 40.38 -4.74
C ASP A 311 19.06 41.19 -3.60
N SER A 312 19.03 40.60 -2.41
CA SER A 312 18.85 41.33 -1.14
C SER A 312 19.38 40.52 0.05
N GLU A 313 20.70 40.33 0.11
CA GLU A 313 21.36 40.02 1.39
C GLU A 313 21.71 41.34 2.12
N ASP A 314 21.10 41.50 3.29
CA ASP A 314 21.10 42.70 4.12
C ASP A 314 22.38 42.76 4.98
N GLU A 315 23.19 43.81 4.84
CA GLU A 315 24.38 44.01 5.66
C GLU A 315 23.98 44.43 7.08
N SER A 316 24.44 43.68 8.09
CA SER A 316 24.55 44.19 9.46
C SER A 316 25.78 43.63 10.18
N GLU A 317 26.86 44.41 10.15
CA GLU A 317 27.99 44.32 11.08
C GLU A 317 27.59 44.99 12.42
N GLU A 318 27.97 44.43 13.58
CA GLU A 318 28.23 45.25 14.79
C GLU A 318 29.37 44.66 15.66
N GLU A 319 30.19 45.58 16.19
CA GLU A 319 31.46 45.42 16.94
C GLU A 319 31.32 45.98 18.40
N VAL A 320 32.09 45.58 19.42
CA VAL A 320 32.98 44.42 19.70
C VAL A 320 33.24 44.44 21.24
N THR A 321 34.37 43.90 21.75
CA THR A 321 34.92 44.04 23.13
C THR A 321 34.16 43.41 24.32
N ASP A 322 34.79 42.96 25.43
CA ASP A 322 36.21 42.60 25.69
C ASP A 322 36.36 41.70 26.95
N GLU A 323 37.49 41.00 26.99
CA GLU A 323 38.36 40.63 28.13
C GLU A 323 37.81 40.40 29.57
N GLU A 324 38.20 39.27 30.18
CA GLU A 324 39.12 39.31 31.34
C GLU A 324 39.97 38.01 31.44
N GLU A 325 41.17 38.12 32.00
CA GLU A 325 42.28 37.15 31.89
C GLU A 325 42.41 36.15 33.06
N THR A 326 43.47 35.33 32.99
CA THR A 326 44.23 34.66 34.07
C THR A 326 43.79 33.25 34.52
N SER A 327 44.70 32.32 34.88
CA SER A 327 46.12 32.13 34.55
C SER A 327 46.59 30.74 35.06
N GLU A 328 47.83 30.39 34.71
CA GLU A 328 48.71 29.41 35.39
C GLU A 328 48.49 27.89 35.16
N GLU A 329 49.48 27.36 34.43
CA GLU A 329 49.95 25.98 34.48
C GLU A 329 50.51 25.65 35.88
N GLU A 330 50.46 24.39 36.32
CA GLU A 330 51.67 23.54 36.37
C GLU A 330 51.33 22.10 36.78
N SER A 331 52.31 21.21 36.62
CA SER A 331 52.22 19.76 36.72
C SER A 331 52.65 19.20 38.10
N ASP A 332 52.98 17.90 38.11
CA ASP A 332 53.83 17.20 39.11
C ASP A 332 53.12 16.64 40.37
N VAL A 333 53.45 15.44 40.89
CA VAL A 333 54.16 14.24 40.39
C VAL A 333 53.99 13.09 41.44
N GLU A 334 54.07 11.80 41.05
CA GLU A 334 54.26 10.61 41.95
C GLU A 334 53.20 10.41 43.09
N GLU A 335 53.13 9.38 43.96
CA GLU A 335 53.43 7.93 43.97
C GLU A 335 52.38 7.27 44.95
N SER A 336 52.18 5.96 45.15
CA SER A 336 52.71 4.68 44.62
C SER A 336 51.66 3.55 44.85
N ASP A 337 51.98 2.29 44.51
CA ASP A 337 51.62 1.02 45.20
C ASP A 337 50.14 0.61 45.46
N ALA A 338 49.77 -0.69 45.58
CA ALA A 338 50.34 -1.96 45.09
C ALA A 338 49.31 -3.08 45.40
N ASP A 339 49.47 -4.25 44.76
CA ASP A 339 49.05 -5.60 45.24
C ASP A 339 47.53 -5.89 45.44
N ASP A 340 47.00 -7.10 45.21
CA ASP A 340 47.60 -8.34 44.69
C ASP A 340 46.53 -9.27 44.05
N ASN A 341 47.02 -10.18 43.19
CA ASN A 341 46.41 -11.48 42.78
C ASN A 341 45.12 -11.51 41.91
#